data_AF-A0A0S4N077-F1
#
_entry.id   AF-A0A0S4N077-F1
#
_cell.length_a   1.000
_cell.length_b   1.000
_cell.length_c   1.000
_cell.angle_alpha   90.00
_cell.angle_beta   90.00
_cell.angle_gamma   90.00
#
_symmetry.space_group_name_H-M   'P 1'
#
loop_
_entity.id
_entity.type
_entity.pdbx_description
1 polymer ?
#
loop_
_entity_poly.entity_id
_entity_poly.type
_entity_poly.pdbx_seq_one_letter_code
_entity_poly.pdbx_strand_id
1 'polypeptide(L)'
;MKSFKIFLLVLTFLFDSCASAIHFSSQDTFKNSEKVQIGVASYYGAEFHGRRTSSGEIYNMNDLTAAHPTLPLGTLVRVTNLANNKSVVVRINDRGPFKKNRIIDVSYEAARQLGFLNDGTALVKIEVIESQENEIVK
;
A
#
# COMPACT_ATOMS: atom_id res chain seq x y z
N MET A 1 63.62 -48.26 29.10
CA MET A 1 62.51 -48.66 28.21
C MET A 1 61.29 -47.80 28.53
N LYS A 2 60.99 -46.90 27.59
CA LYS A 2 59.79 -46.09 27.33
C LYS A 2 59.08 -45.46 28.55
N SER A 3 59.52 -44.24 28.91
CA SER A 3 58.79 -43.28 29.74
C SER A 3 58.19 -42.15 28.89
N PHE A 4 56.91 -41.89 29.16
CA PHE A 4 56.25 -40.59 29.32
C PHE A 4 56.55 -39.47 28.30
N LYS A 5 55.53 -39.10 27.52
CA LYS A 5 55.39 -37.75 26.96
C LYS A 5 54.07 -37.15 27.42
N ILE A 6 54.18 -36.21 28.36
CA ILE A 6 53.20 -35.16 28.66
C ILE A 6 53.17 -34.22 27.45
N PHE A 7 51.98 -33.89 26.95
CA PHE A 7 51.78 -32.61 26.29
C PHE A 7 50.41 -32.04 26.67
N LEU A 8 50.51 -31.01 27.51
CA LEU A 8 49.46 -30.12 27.97
C LEU A 8 48.99 -29.28 26.77
N LEU A 9 47.74 -29.43 26.31
CA LEU A 9 47.17 -28.51 25.33
C LEU A 9 46.30 -27.48 26.06
N VAL A 10 46.79 -26.25 26.04
CA VAL A 10 46.21 -25.05 26.63
C VAL A 10 45.01 -24.57 25.79
N LEU A 11 43.92 -24.27 26.49
CA LEU A 11 42.72 -23.60 26.04
C LEU A 11 43.05 -22.21 25.49
N THR A 12 42.67 -21.91 24.24
CA THR A 12 42.52 -20.53 23.75
C THR A 12 41.18 -20.40 23.02
N PHE A 13 40.28 -19.63 23.65
CA PHE A 13 39.11 -19.06 23.00
C PHE A 13 39.58 -17.98 22.02
N LEU A 14 39.17 -18.07 20.75
CA LEU A 14 39.14 -16.94 19.84
C LEU A 14 37.71 -16.81 19.29
N PHE A 15 37.01 -15.82 19.83
CA PHE A 15 35.91 -15.15 19.19
C PHE A 15 36.41 -14.55 17.86
N ASP A 16 35.67 -14.69 16.76
CA ASP A 16 35.27 -13.49 16.02
C ASP A 16 34.26 -13.76 14.90
N SER A 17 33.14 -13.05 15.06
CA SER A 17 32.34 -12.40 14.01
C SER A 17 31.62 -13.28 12.97
N CYS A 18 30.38 -13.66 13.30
CA CYS A 18 29.34 -13.72 12.27
C CYS A 18 29.08 -12.29 11.78
N ALA A 19 29.85 -11.84 10.79
CA ALA A 19 29.48 -10.67 10.02
C ALA A 19 28.23 -11.01 9.21
N SER A 20 27.06 -10.76 9.79
CA SER A 20 25.83 -10.66 9.00
C SER A 20 26.01 -9.41 8.16
N ALA A 21 26.50 -9.59 6.93
CA ALA A 21 26.43 -8.56 5.92
C ALA A 21 24.97 -8.12 5.88
N ILE A 22 24.70 -6.88 6.25
CA ILE A 22 23.43 -6.22 6.00
C ILE A 22 23.29 -6.24 4.48
N HIS A 23 22.61 -7.25 3.95
CA HIS A 23 22.07 -7.23 2.61
C HIS A 23 21.02 -6.12 2.61
N PHE A 24 21.46 -4.87 2.46
CA PHE A 24 20.60 -3.75 2.11
C PHE A 24 20.11 -4.05 0.69
N SER A 25 19.03 -4.82 0.61
CA SER A 25 18.39 -5.18 -0.63
C SER A 25 17.90 -3.90 -1.26
N SER A 26 18.47 -3.56 -2.42
CA SER A 26 18.02 -2.47 -3.29
C SER A 26 16.53 -2.59 -3.70
N GLN A 27 15.87 -3.68 -3.35
CA GLN A 27 14.44 -3.90 -3.57
C GLN A 27 13.54 -3.21 -2.52
N ASP A 28 14.03 -2.90 -1.32
CA ASP A 28 13.20 -2.27 -0.27
C ASP A 28 12.87 -0.81 -0.57
N THR A 29 13.80 -0.08 -1.20
CA THR A 29 13.58 1.33 -1.58
C THR A 29 12.65 1.49 -2.78
N PHE A 30 12.65 0.55 -3.72
CA PHE A 30 11.73 0.57 -4.87
C PHE A 30 10.30 0.15 -4.49
N LYS A 31 10.12 -0.89 -3.65
CA LYS A 31 8.79 -1.35 -3.20
C LYS A 31 8.06 -0.31 -2.33
N ASN A 32 8.78 0.63 -1.72
CA ASN A 32 8.18 1.66 -0.88
C ASN A 32 7.61 2.86 -1.68
N SER A 33 8.11 3.10 -2.90
CA SER A 33 7.64 4.23 -3.73
C SER A 33 6.22 4.03 -4.29
N GLU A 34 5.78 2.79 -4.49
CA GLU A 34 4.40 2.48 -4.91
C GLU A 34 3.38 2.64 -3.76
N LYS A 35 3.84 2.61 -2.50
CA LYS A 35 2.95 2.68 -1.34
C LYS A 35 2.37 4.07 -1.12
N VAL A 36 3.00 5.13 -1.62
CA VAL A 36 2.57 6.51 -1.40
C VAL A 36 2.52 7.28 -2.71
N GLN A 37 1.37 7.86 -3.03
CA GLN A 37 1.22 8.72 -4.21
C GLN A 37 0.50 10.02 -3.83
N ILE A 38 0.82 11.10 -4.52
CA ILE A 38 0.16 12.40 -4.37
C ILE A 38 -0.41 12.80 -5.73
N GLY A 39 -1.66 13.25 -5.73
CA GLY A 39 -2.34 13.63 -6.96
C GLY A 39 -3.80 14.03 -6.72
N VAL A 40 -4.52 14.29 -7.81
CA VAL A 40 -5.91 14.73 -7.73
C VAL A 40 -6.83 13.54 -7.53
N ALA A 41 -7.71 13.63 -6.54
CA ALA A 41 -8.87 12.76 -6.39
C ALA A 41 -10.12 13.43 -7.00
N SER A 42 -11.04 12.60 -7.47
CA SER A 42 -12.44 13.00 -7.63
C SER A 42 -13.36 11.95 -7.02
N TYR A 43 -14.67 12.07 -7.23
CA TYR A 43 -15.62 11.08 -6.78
C TYR A 43 -16.62 10.68 -7.87
N TYR A 44 -17.20 9.49 -7.73
CA TYR A 44 -18.22 8.99 -8.66
C TYR A 44 -19.51 9.79 -8.57
N GLY A 45 -20.08 10.11 -9.74
CA GLY A 45 -21.43 10.65 -9.83
C GLY A 45 -22.49 9.63 -9.41
N ALA A 46 -23.65 10.13 -8.96
CA ALA A 46 -24.75 9.28 -8.50
C ALA A 46 -25.30 8.34 -9.59
N GLU A 47 -25.11 8.67 -10.86
CA GLU A 47 -25.53 7.87 -12.02
C GLU A 47 -24.83 6.51 -12.12
N PHE A 48 -23.71 6.32 -11.43
CA PHE A 48 -23.01 5.05 -11.37
C PHE A 48 -23.62 4.08 -10.34
N HIS A 49 -24.41 4.58 -9.38
CA HIS A 49 -24.96 3.75 -8.31
C HIS A 49 -25.75 2.56 -8.87
N GLY A 50 -25.52 1.36 -8.32
CA GLY A 50 -26.15 0.13 -8.78
C GLY A 50 -25.49 -0.53 -9.99
N ARG A 51 -24.45 0.07 -10.59
CA ARG A 51 -23.69 -0.56 -11.69
C ARG A 51 -22.62 -1.51 -11.16
N ARG A 52 -22.22 -2.48 -11.98
CA ARG A 52 -21.10 -3.37 -11.65
C ARG A 52 -19.76 -2.64 -11.79
N THR A 53 -18.88 -2.85 -10.83
CA THR A 53 -17.48 -2.41 -10.85
C THR A 53 -16.59 -3.48 -11.51
N SER A 54 -15.31 -3.16 -11.69
CA SER A 54 -14.29 -4.09 -12.20
C SER A 54 -13.99 -5.26 -11.26
N SER A 55 -14.31 -5.17 -9.95
CA SER A 55 -14.28 -6.33 -9.05
C SER A 55 -15.49 -7.25 -9.20
N GLY A 56 -16.51 -6.84 -9.95
CA GLY A 56 -17.78 -7.55 -10.08
C GLY A 56 -18.81 -7.19 -9.01
N GLU A 57 -18.43 -6.41 -8.00
CA GLU A 57 -19.34 -5.87 -6.99
C GLU A 57 -20.30 -4.84 -7.60
N ILE A 58 -21.45 -4.65 -6.95
CA ILE A 58 -22.35 -3.55 -7.27
C ILE A 58 -21.85 -2.29 -6.56
N TYR A 59 -21.62 -1.22 -7.32
CA TYR A 59 -21.21 0.06 -6.77
C TYR A 59 -22.33 0.65 -5.89
N ASN A 60 -22.02 0.80 -4.61
CA ASN A 60 -22.82 1.55 -3.66
C ASN A 60 -22.14 2.87 -3.32
N MET A 61 -22.84 3.99 -3.54
CA MET A 61 -22.27 5.31 -3.31
C MET A 61 -22.00 5.62 -1.84
N ASN A 62 -22.66 4.87 -0.94
CA ASN A 62 -22.54 5.00 0.51
C ASN A 62 -21.42 4.12 1.11
N ASP A 63 -20.81 3.23 0.32
CA ASP A 63 -19.70 2.40 0.78
C ASP A 63 -18.38 3.16 0.69
N LEU A 64 -17.35 2.74 1.44
CA LEU A 64 -16.01 3.31 1.38
C LEU A 64 -15.14 2.58 0.35
N THR A 65 -15.40 2.85 -0.92
CA THR A 65 -14.68 2.23 -2.05
C THR A 65 -14.08 3.26 -3.01
N ALA A 66 -13.18 2.81 -3.89
CA ALA A 66 -12.55 3.66 -4.90
C ALA A 66 -12.12 2.88 -6.16
N ALA A 67 -11.93 3.61 -7.26
CA ALA A 67 -11.17 3.16 -8.43
C ALA A 67 -9.72 3.64 -8.37
N HIS A 68 -8.81 2.75 -8.76
CA HIS A 68 -7.41 3.09 -9.02
C HIS A 68 -6.92 2.40 -10.31
N PRO A 69 -5.99 3.00 -11.10
CA PRO A 69 -5.62 2.47 -12.40
C PRO A 69 -4.93 1.10 -12.32
N THR A 70 -4.07 0.91 -11.33
CA THR A 70 -3.15 -0.25 -11.26
C THR A 70 -3.17 -1.02 -9.93
N LEU A 71 -3.79 -0.49 -8.88
CA LEU A 71 -3.74 -1.18 -7.58
C LEU A 71 -4.59 -2.46 -7.66
N PRO A 72 -4.14 -3.57 -7.05
CA PRO A 72 -4.93 -4.79 -6.98
C PRO A 72 -6.32 -4.51 -6.40
N LEU A 73 -7.34 -5.16 -6.95
CA LEU A 73 -8.68 -5.08 -6.38
C LEU A 73 -8.65 -5.69 -4.97
N GLY A 74 -9.37 -5.08 -4.04
CA GLY A 74 -9.38 -5.40 -2.61
C GLY A 74 -8.28 -4.70 -1.79
N THR A 75 -7.34 -3.99 -2.42
CA THR A 75 -6.32 -3.20 -1.70
C THR A 75 -6.99 -2.15 -0.81
N LEU A 76 -6.53 -2.01 0.44
CA LEU A 76 -6.95 -0.95 1.35
C LEU A 76 -5.97 0.23 1.26
N VAL A 77 -6.54 1.42 1.07
CA VAL A 77 -5.78 2.66 0.86
C VAL A 77 -6.30 3.74 1.81
N ARG A 78 -5.41 4.39 2.56
CA ARG A 78 -5.73 5.63 3.25
C ARG A 78 -5.61 6.78 2.26
N VAL A 79 -6.69 7.51 2.09
CA VAL A 79 -6.73 8.76 1.33
C VAL A 79 -6.72 9.90 2.33
N THR A 80 -5.85 10.88 2.14
CA THR A 80 -5.76 12.08 2.97
C THR A 80 -5.94 13.31 2.08
N ASN A 81 -6.95 14.13 2.38
CA ASN A 81 -7.12 15.42 1.72
C ASN A 81 -6.10 16.43 2.29
N LEU A 82 -5.20 16.91 1.43
CA LEU A 82 -4.09 17.77 1.86
C LEU A 82 -4.51 19.19 2.24
N ALA A 83 -5.71 19.62 1.83
CA ALA A 83 -6.22 20.95 2.18
C ALA A 83 -6.72 21.04 3.64
N ASN A 84 -7.19 19.92 4.21
CA ASN A 84 -7.84 19.90 5.52
C ASN A 84 -7.36 18.78 6.46
N ASN A 85 -6.40 17.96 6.03
CA ASN A 85 -5.84 16.81 6.76
C ASN A 85 -6.84 15.72 7.16
N LYS A 86 -8.07 15.74 6.66
CA LYS A 86 -9.03 14.65 6.87
C LYS A 86 -8.58 13.43 6.07
N SER A 87 -8.78 12.24 6.64
CA SER A 87 -8.46 10.99 5.98
C SER A 87 -9.54 9.94 6.14
N VAL A 88 -9.61 9.03 5.18
CA VAL A 88 -10.52 7.89 5.17
C VAL A 88 -9.80 6.69 4.54
N VAL A 89 -10.09 5.49 5.03
CA VAL A 89 -9.61 4.25 4.40
C VAL A 89 -10.68 3.76 3.44
N VAL A 90 -10.29 3.52 2.19
CA VAL A 90 -11.15 2.98 1.13
C VAL A 90 -10.59 1.67 0.60
N ARG A 91 -11.48 0.83 0.10
CA ARG A 91 -11.11 -0.39 -0.63
C ARG A 91 -11.14 -0.14 -2.13
N ILE A 92 -10.09 -0.55 -2.84
CA ILE A 92 -10.06 -0.49 -4.30
C ILE A 92 -10.98 -1.59 -4.85
N ASN A 93 -12.09 -1.25 -5.48
CA ASN A 93 -13.00 -2.23 -6.06
C ASN A 93 -13.33 -1.98 -7.53
N ASP A 94 -12.70 -0.97 -8.14
CA ASP A 94 -12.91 -0.64 -9.54
C ASP A 94 -11.63 -0.15 -10.24
N ARG A 95 -11.72 0.08 -11.56
CA ARG A 95 -10.65 0.58 -12.43
C ARG A 95 -10.97 1.98 -12.95
N GLY A 96 -9.91 2.71 -13.24
CA GLY A 96 -9.94 4.16 -13.48
C GLY A 96 -9.21 4.89 -12.35
N PRO A 97 -9.19 6.22 -12.32
CA PRO A 97 -9.71 7.16 -13.33
C PRO A 97 -9.05 7.03 -14.70
N PHE A 98 -9.82 7.25 -15.76
CA PHE A 98 -9.30 7.30 -17.14
C PHE A 98 -8.91 8.72 -17.61
N LYS A 99 -9.10 9.73 -16.74
CA LYS A 99 -8.65 11.10 -16.99
C LYS A 99 -7.20 11.27 -16.50
N LYS A 100 -6.33 11.76 -17.39
CA LYS A 100 -4.85 11.81 -17.21
C LYS A 100 -4.34 12.51 -15.94
N ASN A 101 -5.16 13.33 -15.28
CA ASN A 101 -4.71 14.15 -14.15
C ASN A 101 -5.28 13.68 -12.80
N ARG A 102 -5.95 12.53 -12.72
CA ARG A 102 -6.50 11.98 -11.47
C ARG A 102 -5.80 10.68 -11.12
N ILE A 103 -5.55 10.46 -9.84
CA ILE A 103 -4.93 9.22 -9.34
C ILE A 103 -5.94 8.26 -8.71
N ILE A 104 -7.08 8.77 -8.25
CA ILE A 104 -8.10 7.98 -7.56
C ILE A 104 -9.49 8.61 -7.75
N ASP A 105 -10.51 7.79 -7.97
CA ASP A 105 -11.91 8.20 -7.91
C ASP A 105 -12.56 7.49 -6.72
N VAL A 106 -12.94 8.23 -5.67
CA VAL A 106 -13.53 7.67 -4.45
C VAL A 106 -15.07 7.66 -4.51
N SER A 107 -15.71 6.91 -3.62
CA SER A 107 -17.17 6.96 -3.48
C SER A 107 -17.67 8.34 -3.00
N TYR A 108 -18.96 8.58 -3.18
CA TYR A 108 -19.61 9.79 -2.67
C TYR A 108 -19.42 9.95 -1.16
N GLU A 109 -19.63 8.87 -0.39
CA GLU A 109 -19.45 8.89 1.06
C GLU A 109 -17.99 9.16 1.47
N ALA A 110 -17.01 8.58 0.78
CA ALA A 110 -15.60 8.87 1.04
C ALA A 110 -15.27 10.36 0.76
N ALA A 111 -15.79 10.92 -0.33
CA ALA A 111 -15.62 12.35 -0.63
C ALA A 111 -16.29 13.26 0.39
N ARG A 112 -17.43 12.85 0.94
CA ARG A 112 -18.13 13.55 2.04
C ARG A 112 -17.24 13.61 3.29
N GLN A 113 -16.66 12.48 3.68
CA GLN A 113 -15.78 12.40 4.85
C GLN A 113 -14.47 13.16 4.65
N LEU A 114 -13.89 13.10 3.45
CA LEU A 114 -12.70 13.85 3.06
C LEU A 114 -12.97 15.35 2.89
N GLY A 115 -14.24 15.75 2.82
CA GLY A 115 -14.67 17.15 2.83
C GLY A 115 -14.37 17.89 1.54
N PHE A 116 -14.55 17.26 0.38
CA PHE A 116 -14.38 17.91 -0.94
C PHE A 116 -15.57 17.71 -1.89
N LEU A 117 -16.74 17.28 -1.40
CA LEU A 117 -17.93 17.12 -2.24
C LEU A 117 -18.27 18.38 -3.05
N ASN A 118 -18.25 19.54 -2.40
CA ASN A 118 -18.60 20.81 -3.05
C ASN A 118 -17.55 21.24 -4.09
N ASP A 119 -16.29 20.85 -3.90
CA ASP A 119 -15.18 21.22 -4.80
C ASP A 119 -15.09 20.27 -6.01
N GLY A 120 -15.75 19.12 -5.96
CA GLY A 120 -15.68 18.08 -7.00
C GLY A 120 -14.38 17.27 -7.00
N THR A 121 -13.27 17.90 -6.66
CA THR A 121 -11.93 17.34 -6.66
C THR A 121 -11.10 17.84 -5.49
N ALA A 122 -10.06 17.10 -5.12
CA ALA A 122 -9.11 17.51 -4.08
C ALA A 122 -7.71 17.00 -4.40
N LEU A 123 -6.68 17.74 -3.95
CA LEU A 123 -5.33 17.21 -3.90
C LEU A 123 -5.21 16.27 -2.70
N VAL A 124 -4.85 15.02 -2.95
CA VAL A 124 -4.77 13.99 -1.92
C VAL A 124 -3.41 13.31 -1.88
N LYS A 125 -3.06 12.78 -0.71
CA LYS A 125 -2.06 11.73 -0.55
C LYS A 125 -2.79 10.40 -0.37
N ILE A 126 -2.40 9.39 -1.13
CA ILE A 126 -2.86 8.01 -0.93
C ILE A 126 -1.73 7.15 -0.38
N GLU A 127 -2.05 6.29 0.58
CA GLU A 127 -1.11 5.39 1.26
C GLU A 127 -1.69 3.97 1.29
N VAL A 128 -1.00 2.99 0.71
CA VAL A 128 -1.40 1.58 0.76
C VAL A 128 -1.22 1.05 2.18
N ILE A 129 -2.32 0.55 2.75
CA ILE A 129 -2.35 -0.02 4.12
C ILE A 129 -2.23 -1.53 4.06
N GLU A 130 -2.93 -2.16 3.11
CA GLU A 130 -2.94 -3.60 2.90
C GLU A 130 -3.07 -3.86 1.40
N SER A 131 -2.10 -4.55 0.81
CA SER A 131 -2.12 -4.94 -0.60
C SER A 131 -2.66 -6.36 -0.76
N GLN A 132 -3.53 -6.55 -1.75
CA GLN A 132 -3.93 -7.89 -2.21
C GLN A 132 -2.93 -8.34 -3.30
N GLU A 133 -1.66 -8.55 -2.92
CA GLU A 133 -0.74 -9.30 -3.78
C GLU A 133 -1.19 -10.76 -3.71
N ASN A 134 -1.62 -11.34 -4.84
CA ASN A 134 -1.99 -12.76 -4.90
C ASN A 134 -0.89 -13.58 -4.22
N GLU A 135 -1.22 -14.26 -3.12
CA GLU A 135 -0.41 -15.39 -2.65
C GLU A 135 -0.30 -16.36 -3.82
N ILE A 136 0.82 -16.31 -4.54
CA ILE A 136 1.21 -17.42 -5.39
C ILE A 136 1.47 -18.54 -4.39
N VAL A 137 0.46 -19.40 -4.22
CA VAL A 137 0.62 -20.72 -3.61
C VAL A 137 1.77 -21.38 -4.37
N LYS A 138 2.94 -21.43 -3.74
CA LYS A 138 4.10 -22.17 -4.22
C LYS A 138 3.83 -23.67 -4.12
#